data_AF-A0AAW6CYA9-F1
#
_entry.id   AF-A0AAW6CYA9-F1
#
_cell.length_a   1.000
_cell.length_b   1.000
_cell.length_c   1.000
_cell.angle_alpha   90.00
_cell.angle_beta   90.00
_cell.angle_gamma   90.00
#
_symmetry.space_group_name_H-M   'P 1'
#
loop_
_entity.id
_entity.type
_entity.pdbx_description
1 polymer ?
#
loop_
_entity_poly.entity_id
_entity_poly.type
_entity_poly.pdbx_seq_one_letter_code
_entity_poly.pdbx_strand_id
1 'polypeptide(L)' 'MERTIGQNVKVSKDSTGAFISVDWVCPVCGEYNSGFYFTSNIDEVTTHFEVDHECDHCQEMVTIECSDPDVLF' A
#
# COMPACT_ATOMS: atom_id res chain seq x y z
N MET A 1 -15.21 -2.75 -1.77
CA MET A 1 -13.97 -3.39 -1.32
C MET A 1 -13.76 -2.99 0.13
N GLU A 2 -13.41 -3.92 1.01
CA GLU A 2 -13.06 -3.57 2.39
C GLU A 2 -11.77 -2.73 2.40
N ARG A 3 -11.62 -1.89 3.43
CA ARG A 3 -10.52 -0.91 3.52
C ARG A 3 -9.72 -1.13 4.79
N THR A 4 -8.43 -0.88 4.73
CA THR A 4 -7.52 -0.97 5.89
C THR A 4 -6.44 0.10 5.80
N ILE A 5 -5.78 0.38 6.93
CA ILE A 5 -4.69 1.35 7.00
C ILE A 5 -3.37 0.59 6.85
N GLY A 6 -2.56 1.03 5.89
CA GLY A 6 -1.20 0.56 5.69
C GLY A 6 -0.29 0.94 6.85
N GLN A 7 0.57 0.01 7.24
CA GLN A 7 1.56 0.14 8.31
C GLN A 7 2.95 0.00 7.72
N ASN A 8 3.95 0.61 8.37
CA ASN A 8 5.35 0.56 7.92
C ASN A 8 5.53 0.93 6.43
N VAL A 9 4.72 1.87 5.92
CA VAL A 9 4.74 2.30 4.52
C VAL A 9 6.10 2.88 4.19
N LYS A 10 6.72 2.38 3.11
CA LYS A 10 7.97 2.91 2.56
C LYS A 10 7.79 3.15 1.07
N VAL A 11 8.17 4.34 0.63
CA VAL A 11 8.09 4.74 -0.78
C VAL A 11 9.50 5.04 -1.28
N SER A 12 9.88 4.45 -2.41
CA SER A 12 11.11 4.79 -3.13
C SER A 12 10.75 5.14 -4.57
N LYS A 13 10.95 6.39 -4.96
CA LYS A 13 10.54 6.91 -6.27
C LYS A 13 11.70 7.49 -7.06
N ASP A 14 11.70 7.24 -8.37
CA ASP A 14 12.65 7.80 -9.34
C ASP A 14 11.94 8.17 -10.65
N SER A 15 12.69 8.53 -11.70
CA SER A 15 12.11 8.92 -12.98
C SER A 15 11.40 7.79 -13.75
N THR A 16 11.53 6.54 -13.30
CA THR A 16 10.96 5.35 -13.93
C THR A 16 9.67 4.88 -13.25
N GLY A 17 9.48 5.23 -11.97
CA GLY A 17 8.30 4.87 -11.20
C GLY A 17 8.54 4.93 -9.69
N ALA A 18 7.64 4.28 -8.96
CA ALA A 18 7.70 4.19 -7.51
C ALA A 18 7.56 2.74 -7.04
N PHE A 19 8.42 2.36 -6.10
CA PHE A 19 8.29 1.14 -5.31
C PHE A 19 7.64 1.46 -3.96
N ILE A 20 6.65 0.68 -3.58
CA ILE A 20 5.89 0.83 -2.34
C ILE A 20 6.01 -0.48 -1.56
N SER A 21 6.45 -0.41 -0.31
CA SER A 21 6.36 -1.51 0.65
C SER A 21 5.38 -1.13 1.75
N VAL A 22 4.46 -2.02 2.10
CA VAL A 22 3.45 -1.76 3.13
C VAL A 22 3.02 -3.06 3.81
N ASP A 23 2.92 -3.01 5.13
CA ASP A 23 2.32 -4.05 5.96
C ASP A 23 0.86 -3.71 6.22
N TRP A 24 -0.02 -4.71 6.34
CA TRP A 24 -1.42 -4.47 6.64
C TRP A 24 -2.06 -5.68 7.32
N VAL A 25 -3.16 -5.44 8.04
CA VAL A 25 -4.00 -6.51 8.59
C VAL A 25 -5.27 -6.59 7.76
N CYS A 26 -5.60 -7.79 7.29
CA CYS A 26 -6.76 -7.99 6.46
C CYS A 26 -8.05 -7.72 7.26
N PRO A 27 -8.90 -6.77 6.84
CA PRO A 27 -10.14 -6.45 7.55
C PRO A 27 -11.18 -7.57 7.46
N VAL A 28 -11.01 -8.52 6.53
CA VAL A 28 -11.93 -9.64 6.35
C VAL A 28 -11.60 -10.82 7.26
N CYS A 29 -10.34 -11.29 7.25
CA CYS A 29 -9.94 -12.50 7.98
C CYS A 29 -9.06 -12.24 9.21
N GLY A 30 -8.58 -11.00 9.41
CA GLY A 30 -7.73 -10.62 10.54
C GLY A 30 -6.26 -11.03 10.42
N GLU A 31 -5.86 -11.70 9.34
CA GLU A 31 -4.48 -12.13 9.13
C GLU A 31 -3.57 -10.98 8.69
N TYR A 32 -2.30 -11.07 9.10
CA TYR A 32 -1.25 -10.14 8.70
C TYR A 32 -0.81 -10.38 7.25
N ASN A 33 -0.55 -9.31 6.52
CA ASN A 33 -0.05 -9.34 5.14
C ASN A 33 1.07 -8.29 4.97
N SER A 34 1.97 -8.52 4.02
CA SER A 34 3.02 -7.59 3.63
C SER A 34 3.11 -7.53 2.10
N GLY A 35 3.08 -6.32 1.54
CA GLY A 35 3.08 -6.08 0.11
C GLY A 35 4.32 -5.34 -0.39
N PHE A 36 4.73 -5.64 -1.63
CA PHE A 36 5.72 -4.88 -2.38
C PHE A 36 5.20 -4.61 -3.80
N TYR A 37 5.03 -3.33 -4.13
CA TYR A 37 4.35 -2.88 -5.34
C TYR A 37 5.23 -1.96 -6.17
N PHE A 38 5.00 -1.97 -7.48
CA PHE A 38 5.59 -1.01 -8.41
C PHE A 38 4.49 -0.33 -9.21
N THR A 39 4.58 0.98 -9.37
CA THR A 39 3.78 1.75 -10.33
C THR A 39 4.68 2.63 -11.18
N SER A 40 4.43 2.67 -12.49
CA SER A 40 5.06 3.64 -13.39
C SER A 40 4.37 5.01 -13.35
N ASN A 41 3.17 5.09 -12.76
CA ASN A 41 2.44 6.34 -12.59
C ASN A 41 2.81 7.00 -11.26
N ILE A 42 3.95 7.70 -11.25
CA ILE A 42 4.47 8.35 -10.04
C ILE A 42 3.51 9.41 -9.46
N ASP A 43 2.65 10.00 -10.31
CA ASP A 43 1.69 11.03 -9.88
C ASP A 43 0.57 10.48 -9.00
N GLU A 44 0.34 9.15 -9.01
CA GLU A 44 -0.59 8.48 -8.09
C GLU A 44 0.00 8.30 -6.69
N VAL A 45 1.33 8.34 -6.55
CA VAL A 45 2.03 8.16 -5.27
C VAL A 45 2.27 9.53 -4.63
N THR A 46 1.19 10.12 -4.13
CA THR A 46 1.21 11.39 -3.39
C THR A 46 1.47 11.16 -1.89
N THR A 47 1.35 12.19 -1.05
CA THR A 47 1.42 12.05 0.41
C THR A 47 0.41 11.04 0.96
N HIS A 48 -0.79 10.97 0.35
CA HIS A 48 -1.82 9.99 0.68
C HIS A 48 -2.23 9.28 -0.61
N PHE A 49 -2.17 7.96 -0.62
CA PHE A 49 -2.47 7.16 -1.80
C PHE A 49 -3.09 5.83 -1.40
N GLU A 50 -3.65 5.12 -2.37
CA GLU A 50 -4.33 3.85 -2.15
C GLU A 50 -3.69 2.77 -3.03
N VAL A 51 -3.61 1.55 -2.50
CA VAL A 51 -3.19 0.37 -3.26
C VAL A 51 -4.20 -0.73 -3.02
N ASP A 52 -4.75 -1.29 -4.10
CA ASP A 52 -5.61 -2.47 -4.01
C ASP A 52 -4.77 -3.74 -4.04
N HIS A 53 -5.03 -4.66 -3.10
CA HIS A 53 -4.34 -5.94 -3.04
C HIS A 53 -5.23 -7.09 -2.59
N GLU A 54 -4.93 -8.27 -3.11
CA GLU A 54 -5.56 -9.51 -2.67
C GLU A 54 -4.90 -9.98 -1.37
N CYS A 55 -5.69 -10.42 -0.39
CA CYS A 55 -5.16 -11.04 0.81
C CYS A 55 -4.63 -12.45 0.50
N ASP A 56 -3.38 -12.74 0.87
CA ASP A 56 -2.77 -14.06 0.64
C ASP A 56 -3.51 -15.21 1.36
N HIS A 57 -4.25 -14.90 2.42
CA HIS A 57 -4.95 -15.89 3.24
C HIS A 57 -6.38 -16.16 2.78
N CYS A 58 -7.21 -15.12 2.62
CA CYS A 58 -8.63 -15.27 2.30
C CYS A 58 -8.98 -14.92 0.85
N GLN A 59 -8.01 -14.47 0.06
CA GLN A 59 -8.14 -14.15 -1.37
C GLN A 59 -9.17 -13.04 -1.67
N GLU A 60 -9.55 -12.25 -0.66
CA GLU A 60 -10.40 -11.08 -0.84
C GLU A 60 -9.55 -9.88 -1.23
N MET A 61 -10.06 -9.10 -2.18
CA MET A 61 -9.47 -7.82 -2.56
C MET A 61 -9.75 -6.77 -1.48
N VAL A 62 -8.72 -6.03 -1.11
CA VAL A 62 -8.74 -5.00 -0.06
C VAL A 62 -8.04 -3.74 -0.56
N THR A 63 -8.60 -2.57 -0.27
CA THR A 63 -7.95 -1.28 -0.50
C THR A 63 -7.12 -0.89 0.72
N ILE A 64 -5.82 -0.67 0.52
CA ILE A 64 -4.86 -0.29 1.56
C ILE A 64 -4.61 1.22 1.46
N GLU A 65 -5.05 1.97 2.46
CA GLU A 65 -4.81 3.41 2.58
C GLU A 65 -3.38 3.64 3.09
N CYS A 66 -2.54 4.26 2.26
CA CYS A 66 -1.14 4.51 2.55
C CYS A 66 -0.89 6.01 2.76
N SER A 67 0.09 6.32 3.61
CA SER A 67 0.62 7.67 3.78
C SER A 67 2.13 7.63 3.69
N ASP A 68 2.72 8.43 2.80
CA ASP A 68 4.17 8.52 2.63
C ASP A 68 4.77 9.29 3.84
N PRO A 69 5.52 8.62 4.73
CA PRO A 69 6.03 9.25 5.95
C PRO A 69 7.10 10.31 5.66
N ASP A 70 7.73 10.27 4.48
CA ASP A 70 8.85 11.13 4.11
C ASP A 70 8.42 12.49 3.51
N VAL A 71 7.11 12.75 3.41
CA VAL A 71 6.57 14.07 2.99
C VAL A 71 6.30 15.01 4.18
N LEU A 72 6.58 14.56 5.40
CA LEU A 72 6.69 15.47 6.54
C LEU A 72 8.11 16.03 6.54
N PHE A 73 8.23 17.34 6.31
CA PHE A 73 9.43 18.22 6.35
C PHE A 73 10.07 18.60 5.01
#